data_AF-A0A0N4VMQ5-F1
#
_entry.id   AF-A0A0N4VMQ5-F1
#
_cell.length_a   1.000
_cell.length_b   1.000
_cell.length_c   1.000
_cell.angle_alpha   90.00
_cell.angle_beta   90.00
_cell.angle_gamma   90.00
#
_symmetry.space_group_name_H-M   'P 1'
#
loop_
_entity.id
_entity.type
_entity.pdbx_description
1 polymer ?
#
loop_
_entity_poly.entity_id
_entity_poly.type
_entity_poly.pdbx_seq_one_letter_code
_entity_poly.pdbx_strand_id
1 'polypeptide(L)' 'MMTPKAGKNASVCKICYDTSDGFHFGTLACRACAAFFRRSTVAKRHYVCRYNDMCKIERGMFFSVS' A
#
# COMPACT_ATOMS: atom_id res chain seq x y z
N MET A 1 -2.71 19.88 6.44
CA MET A 1 -1.31 20.31 6.26
C MET A 1 -0.46 19.06 6.06
N MET A 2 -0.25 18.62 4.82
CA MET A 2 0.67 17.51 4.52
C MET A 2 1.82 18.10 3.71
N THR A 3 2.95 18.26 4.38
CA THR A 3 4.18 18.78 3.80
C THR A 3 4.73 17.78 2.77
N PRO A 4 5.12 18.22 1.56
CA PRO A 4 5.88 17.39 0.63
C PRO A 4 7.29 17.20 1.22
N LYS A 5 7.58 16.00 1.74
CA LYS A 5 8.91 15.65 2.23
C LYS A 5 9.83 15.39 1.02
N ALA A 6 10.32 16.47 0.42
CA ALA A 6 11.45 16.44 -0.49
C ALA A 6 12.73 16.24 0.35
N GLY A 7 13.43 15.12 0.17
CA GLY A 7 14.70 14.87 0.85
C GLY A 7 15.28 13.50 0.57
N LYS A 8 16.20 13.46 -0.42
CA LYS A 8 17.34 12.54 -0.62
C LYS A 8 17.07 11.04 -0.40
N ASN A 9 17.08 10.26 -1.49
CA ASN A 9 16.82 8.81 -1.51
C ASN A 9 15.53 8.44 -0.76
N ALA A 10 14.41 9.06 -1.13
CA ALA A 10 13.11 8.68 -0.61
C ALA A 10 12.82 7.23 -1.00
N SER A 11 12.93 6.32 -0.03
CA SER A 11 12.49 4.94 -0.19
C SER A 11 11.03 4.96 -0.60
N VAL A 12 10.70 4.51 -1.81
CA VAL A 12 9.32 4.48 -2.34
C VAL A 12 8.71 3.12 -2.07
N CYS A 13 7.45 3.09 -1.63
CA CYS A 13 6.66 1.88 -1.45
C CYS A 13 6.48 1.19 -2.81
N LYS A 14 6.93 -0.04 -2.94
CA LYS A 14 6.80 -0.82 -4.18
C LYS A 14 5.36 -1.27 -4.49
N ILE A 15 4.42 -1.03 -3.59
CA ILE A 15 3.01 -1.45 -3.71
C ILE A 15 2.12 -0.30 -4.20
N CYS A 16 2.17 0.85 -3.53
CA CYS A 16 1.32 2.01 -3.85
C CYS A 16 2.10 3.26 -4.28
N TYR A 17 3.42 3.14 -4.42
CA TYR A 17 4.32 4.22 -4.86
C TYR A 17 4.32 5.46 -3.95
N ASP A 18 3.80 5.31 -2.74
CA ASP A 18 3.86 6.28 -1.64
C ASP A 18 5.28 6.34 -1.04
N THR A 19 5.55 7.33 -0.20
CA THR A 19 6.67 7.34 0.74
C THR A 19 6.66 6.07 1.58
N SER A 20 7.68 5.22 1.43
CA SER A 20 7.88 4.09 2.34
C SER A 20 8.58 4.56 3.61
N ASP A 21 8.29 3.85 4.69
CA ASP A 21 8.90 4.07 6.00
C ASP A 21 10.12 3.16 6.20
N GLY A 22 10.32 2.18 5.30
CA GLY A 22 11.42 1.23 5.34
C GLY A 22 11.06 -0.11 4.70
N PHE A 23 11.83 -1.14 5.02
CA PHE A 23 11.59 -2.51 4.61
C PHE A 23 10.54 -3.18 5.51
N HIS A 24 9.46 -3.66 4.92
CA HIS A 24 8.50 -4.55 5.57
C HIS A 24 8.32 -5.81 4.74
N PHE A 25 8.38 -6.97 5.39
CA PHE A 25 8.22 -8.28 4.74
C PHE A 25 9.15 -8.49 3.52
N GLY A 26 10.37 -7.95 3.58
CA GLY A 26 11.38 -8.12 2.51
C GLY A 26 11.28 -7.14 1.33
N THR A 27 10.36 -6.17 1.35
CA THR A 27 10.28 -5.12 0.32
C THR A 27 10.10 -3.73 0.92
N LEU A 28 10.41 -2.68 0.17
CA LEU A 28 10.09 -1.31 0.57
C LEU A 28 8.57 -1.12 0.51
N ALA A 29 7.96 -0.87 1.67
CA ALA A 29 6.52 -0.70 1.79
C ALA A 29 6.18 0.46 2.74
N CYS A 30 5.02 1.08 2.56
CA CYS A 30 4.50 2.01 3.54
C CYS A 30 3.74 1.25 4.64
N ARG A 31 3.53 1.90 5.80
CA ARG A 31 2.81 1.31 6.94
C ARG A 31 1.39 0.85 6.58
N ALA A 32 0.70 1.57 5.69
CA ALA A 32 -0.64 1.21 5.25
C ALA A 32 -0.67 -0.11 4.46
N CYS A 33 0.24 -0.27 3.49
CA CYS A 33 0.37 -1.51 2.71
C CYS A 33 0.83 -2.68 3.59
N ALA A 34 1.77 -2.47 4.51
CA ALA A 34 2.21 -3.49 5.45
C ALA A 34 1.06 -3.96 6.36
N ALA A 35 0.27 -3.02 6.89
CA ALA A 35 -0.89 -3.32 7.73
C ALA A 35 -2.01 -4.03 6.93
N PHE A 36 -2.23 -3.63 5.69
CA PHE A 36 -3.16 -4.33 4.79
C PHE A 36 -2.72 -5.77 4.55
N PHE A 37 -1.47 -5.97 4.14
CA PHE A 37 -0.90 -7.31 3.90
C PHE A 37 -1.05 -8.22 5.12
N ARG A 38 -0.71 -7.72 6.33
CA ARG A 38 -0.87 -8.49 7.58
C ARG A 38 -2.32 -8.88 7.85
N ARG A 39 -3.29 -8.00 7.60
CA ARG A 39 -4.71 -8.32 7.79
C ARG A 39 -5.20 -9.32 6.76
N SER A 40 -4.79 -9.18 5.51
CA SER A 40 -5.16 -10.07 4.41
C SER A 40 -4.65 -11.49 4.63
N THR A 41 -3.40 -11.66 5.10
CA THR A 41 -2.81 -12.97 5.35
C THR A 41 -3.39 -13.66 6.58
N VAL A 42 -3.59 -12.94 7.69
CA VAL A 42 -4.17 -13.50 8.92
C VAL A 42 -5.64 -13.90 8.71
N ALA A 43 -6.42 -13.06 8.03
CA ALA A 43 -7.85 -13.30 7.84
C ALA A 43 -8.18 -14.20 6.63
N LYS A 44 -7.18 -14.63 5.85
CA LYS A 44 -7.34 -15.40 4.59
C LYS A 44 -8.44 -14.83 3.69
N ARG A 45 -8.56 -13.50 3.60
CA ARG A 45 -9.64 -12.87 2.85
C ARG A 45 -9.42 -13.02 1.35
N HIS A 46 -10.43 -13.55 0.67
CA HIS A 46 -10.51 -13.47 -0.78
C HIS A 46 -11.01 -12.08 -1.19
N TYR A 47 -10.12 -11.29 -1.78
CA TYR A 47 -10.47 -10.00 -2.35
C TYR A 47 -10.82 -10.21 -3.82
N VAL A 48 -12.01 -9.76 -4.23
CA VAL A 48 -12.43 -9.75 -5.65
C VAL A 48 -12.37 -8.31 -6.14
N CYS A 49 -11.53 -8.00 -7.13
CA CYS A 49 -11.53 -6.67 -7.73
C CYS A 49 -12.81 -6.52 -8.55
N ARG A 50 -13.62 -5.51 -8.21
CA ARG A 50 -14.87 -5.18 -8.94
C ARG A 50 -14.61 -4.69 -10.38
N TYR A 51 -13.37 -4.34 -10.70
CA TYR A 51 -12.93 -3.85 -12.01
C TYR A 51 -12.09 -4.89 -12.77
N ASN A 52 -12.43 -6.18 -12.64
CA ASN A 52 -11.82 -7.26 -13.42
C ASN A 52 -10.28 -7.31 -13.29
N ASP A 53 -9.80 -7.22 -12.05
CA ASP A 53 -8.37 -7.21 -11.67
C ASP A 53 -7.52 -6.09 -12.29
N MET A 54 -8.14 -5.09 -12.94
CA MET A 54 -7.46 -3.91 -13.47
C MET A 54 -7.41 -2.74 -12.48
N CYS A 55 -7.65 -3.01 -11.20
CA CYS A 55 -7.59 -2.03 -10.12
C CYS A 55 -6.15 -1.49 -9.99
N LYS A 56 -5.86 -0.28 -10.50
CA LYS A 56 -4.57 0.39 -10.29
C LYS A 56 -4.42 0.78 -8.82
N ILE A 57 -3.33 0.35 -8.19
CA ILE A 57 -3.06 0.66 -6.79
C ILE A 57 -2.29 1.97 -6.71
N GLU A 58 -3.04 3.06 -6.56
CA GLU A 58 -2.52 4.41 -6.39
C GLU A 58 -2.92 5.01 -5.04
N ARG A 59 -2.15 6.02 -4.60
CA ARG A 59 -2.34 6.71 -3.32
C ARG A 59 -3.73 7.35 -3.29
N GLY A 60 -4.56 6.97 -2.32
CA GLY A 60 -5.92 7.51 -2.14
C GLY A 60 -7.05 6.57 -2.54
N MET A 61 -6.76 5.38 -3.09
CA MET A 61 -7.78 4.36 -3.32
C MET A 61 -8.17 3.71 -1.98
N PHE A 62 -9.19 4.28 -1.32
CA PHE A 62 -9.92 3.58 -0.26
C PHE A 62 -10.56 2.35 -0.92
N PHE A 63 -9.99 1.16 -0.69
CA PHE A 63 -10.72 -0.08 -0.94
C PHE A 63 -11.92 -0.09 0.01
N SER A 64 -13.05 0.42 -0.46
CA SER A 64 -14.33 0.24 0.20
C SER A 64 -14.64 -1.25 0.12
N VAL A 65 -14.35 -1.97 1.21
CA VAL A 65 -14.93 -3.28 1.43
C VAL A 65 -16.41 -3.01 1.71
N SER A 66 -17.26 -3.19 0.70
CA SER A 66 -18.68 -3.47 0.97
C SER A 66 -18.83 -4.97 1.14
#